data_AF-A0A7V8AL76-F1
#
_entry.id   AF-A0A7V8AL76-F1
#
_cell.length_a   1.000
_cell.length_b   1.000
_cell.length_c   1.000
_cell.angle_alpha   90.00
_cell.angle_beta   90.00
_cell.angle_gamma   90.00
#
_symmetry.space_group_name_H-M   'P 1'
#
loop_
_entity.id
_entity.type
_entity.pdbx_description
1 polymer ?
#
loop_
_entity_poly.entity_id
_entity_poly.type
_entity_poly.pdbx_seq_one_letter_code
_entity_poly.pdbx_strand_id
1 'polypeptide(L)'
;MIAGRRGALDARQRLCLTSTPMENHLGELWSLFDIILPGFLDSERDFNRTFRIPIEKYDDIVCRTALVQRIQPFLLRRTKTEVAIELPPKTEILQSIELGEAQRDLYETIHVSIHDNEQLEIATEGLARSRLTILDALLKLRQVCCDPRLLRGNGEISAGRSLSPSSAKLAVLATMLPQLVAAWTAGAGLLTICHHACADRTQTGPAHPAVHAG
;
A
#
# COMPACT_ATOMS: atom_id res chain seq x y z
N MET A 1 12.09 -5.86 -8.30
CA MET A 1 12.99 -6.83 -8.97
C MET A 1 13.89 -7.49 -7.94
N ILE A 2 13.41 -8.49 -7.18
CA ILE A 2 14.26 -9.48 -6.51
C ILE A 2 13.50 -10.81 -6.48
N ALA A 3 13.29 -11.39 -7.65
CA ALA A 3 12.82 -12.77 -7.81
C ALA A 3 13.59 -13.31 -9.02
N GLY A 4 14.79 -13.88 -8.78
CA GLY A 4 15.63 -14.33 -9.88
C GLY A 4 17.09 -14.69 -9.57
N ARG A 5 17.60 -14.44 -8.36
CA ARG A 5 18.96 -14.90 -8.00
C ARG A 5 18.92 -15.94 -6.89
N ARG A 6 18.95 -17.21 -7.29
CA ARG A 6 19.63 -18.25 -6.50
C ARG A 6 21.11 -17.85 -6.43
N GLY A 7 21.61 -17.53 -5.24
CA GLY A 7 22.99 -17.05 -5.02
C GLY A 7 22.99 -15.66 -4.38
N ALA A 8 22.69 -15.55 -3.09
CA ALA A 8 23.63 -15.75 -1.97
C ALA A 8 24.57 -14.55 -1.80
N LEU A 9 24.08 -13.53 -1.09
CA LEU A 9 24.96 -12.85 -0.16
C LEU A 9 25.37 -13.91 0.87
N ASP A 10 26.67 -14.22 0.90
CA ASP A 10 27.22 -15.12 1.90
C ASP A 10 27.12 -14.43 3.25
N ALA A 11 26.17 -14.89 4.06
CA ALA A 11 25.83 -14.28 5.32
C ALA A 11 25.53 -15.41 6.29
N ARG A 12 26.25 -15.43 7.42
CA ARG A 12 26.07 -16.43 8.49
C ARG A 12 24.67 -16.39 9.10
N GLN A 13 24.02 -15.23 9.09
CA GLN A 13 22.67 -15.02 9.61
C GLN A 13 21.89 -14.12 8.65
N ARG A 14 20.61 -14.44 8.45
CA ARG A 14 19.69 -13.69 7.60
C ARG A 14 18.44 -13.35 8.41
N LEU A 15 18.02 -12.09 8.36
CA LEU A 15 16.81 -11.59 9.01
C LEU A 15 15.98 -10.85 7.96
N CYS A 16 14.68 -11.17 7.89
CA CYS A 16 13.73 -10.44 7.07
C CYS A 16 12.81 -9.63 7.97
N LEU A 17 12.67 -8.34 7.66
CA LEU A 17 11.75 -7.43 8.33
C LEU A 17 10.66 -7.07 7.34
N THR A 18 9.42 -7.37 7.70
CA THR A 18 8.24 -7.03 6.90
C THR A 18 7.16 -6.50 7.82
N SER A 19 6.56 -5.39 7.40
CA SER A 19 5.38 -4.81 8.07
C SER A 19 4.11 -5.62 7.80
N THR A 20 4.09 -6.40 6.72
CA THR A 20 2.93 -7.16 6.25
C THR A 20 3.42 -8.49 5.65
N PRO A 21 3.52 -9.56 6.45
CA PRO A 21 4.25 -10.76 6.04
C PRO A 21 3.60 -11.56 4.91
N MET A 22 2.29 -11.39 4.68
CA MET A 22 1.55 -12.12 3.65
C MET A 22 0.36 -11.26 3.20
N GLU A 23 0.42 -10.70 2.00
CA GLU A 23 -0.71 -9.90 1.47
C GLU A 23 -1.41 -10.57 0.29
N ASN A 24 -0.70 -11.30 -0.59
CA ASN A 24 -1.30 -11.72 -1.86
C ASN A 24 -1.41 -13.24 -2.04
N HIS A 25 -0.35 -14.01 -1.82
CA HIS A 25 -0.36 -15.46 -2.03
C HIS A 25 0.77 -16.20 -1.28
N LEU A 26 0.60 -17.50 -1.06
CA LEU A 26 1.57 -18.36 -0.35
C LEU A 26 2.93 -18.45 -1.07
N GLY A 27 2.99 -18.17 -2.36
CA GLY A 27 4.27 -18.05 -3.09
C GLY A 27 5.18 -16.94 -2.57
N GLU A 28 4.63 -15.83 -2.04
CA GLU A 28 5.44 -14.76 -1.44
C GLU A 28 6.12 -15.26 -0.16
N LEU A 29 5.36 -15.99 0.65
CA LEU A 29 5.89 -16.65 1.85
C LEU A 29 7.03 -17.61 1.50
N TRP A 30 6.83 -18.48 0.50
CA TRP A 30 7.90 -19.38 0.04
C TRP A 30 9.15 -18.63 -0.39
N SER A 31 8.98 -17.54 -1.16
CA SER A 31 10.10 -16.72 -1.64
C SER A 31 10.90 -16.10 -0.49
N LEU A 32 10.23 -15.65 0.57
CA LEU A 32 10.90 -15.13 1.77
C LEU A 32 11.71 -16.23 2.48
N PHE A 33 11.12 -17.41 2.64
CA PHE A 33 11.80 -18.54 3.28
C PHE A 33 12.95 -19.10 2.45
N ASP A 34 12.87 -19.10 1.12
CA ASP A 34 13.97 -19.52 0.25
C ASP A 34 15.20 -18.60 0.41
N ILE A 35 14.98 -17.32 0.69
CA ILE A 35 16.06 -16.36 0.97
C ILE A 35 16.63 -16.56 2.38
N ILE A 36 15.78 -16.67 3.40
CA ILE A 36 16.22 -16.69 4.81
C ILE A 36 16.79 -18.07 5.17
N LEU A 37 16.14 -19.14 4.74
CA LEU A 37 16.39 -20.55 5.08
C LEU A 37 16.24 -21.43 3.82
N PRO A 38 17.20 -21.37 2.88
CA PRO A 38 17.13 -22.12 1.62
C PRO A 38 17.00 -23.62 1.89
N GLY A 39 16.02 -24.26 1.22
CA GLY A 39 15.72 -25.69 1.37
C GLY A 39 14.78 -26.06 2.51
N PHE A 40 14.38 -25.13 3.38
CA PHE A 40 13.47 -25.42 4.50
C PHE A 40 12.05 -25.82 4.06
N LEU A 41 11.55 -25.21 2.99
CA LEU A 41 10.22 -25.47 2.40
C LEU A 41 10.30 -26.28 1.10
N ASP A 42 11.39 -27.04 0.91
CA ASP A 42 11.67 -27.79 -0.32
C ASP A 42 11.67 -26.89 -1.58
N SER A 43 11.61 -27.52 -2.75
CA SER A 43 11.54 -26.80 -4.02
C SER A 43 10.21 -26.06 -4.17
N GLU A 44 10.20 -24.97 -4.94
CA GLU A 44 8.97 -24.21 -5.26
C GLU A 44 7.86 -25.13 -5.80
N ARG A 45 8.23 -26.12 -6.62
CA ARG A 45 7.29 -27.07 -7.22
C ARG A 45 6.64 -27.97 -6.18
N ASP A 46 7.43 -28.43 -5.20
CA ASP A 46 6.93 -29.28 -4.13
C ASP A 46 6.11 -28.47 -3.13
N PHE A 47 6.55 -27.26 -2.79
CA PHE A 47 5.76 -26.34 -1.98
C PHE A 47 4.39 -26.03 -2.63
N ASN A 48 4.40 -25.77 -3.93
CA ASN A 48 3.17 -25.48 -4.67
C ASN A 48 2.19 -26.67 -4.63
N ARG A 49 2.71 -27.90 -4.79
CA ARG A 49 1.90 -29.13 -4.76
C ARG A 49 1.38 -29.47 -3.37
N THR A 50 2.23 -29.33 -2.35
CA THR A 50 1.95 -29.78 -0.98
C THR A 50 1.17 -28.76 -0.16
N PHE A 51 1.41 -27.47 -0.36
CA PHE A 51 0.80 -26.41 0.45
C PHE A 51 -0.05 -25.44 -0.37
N ARG A 52 0.53 -24.80 -1.39
CA ARG A 52 -0.16 -23.69 -2.08
C ARG A 52 -1.46 -24.11 -2.74
N ILE A 53 -1.44 -25.15 -3.58
CA ILE A 53 -2.63 -25.60 -4.31
C ILE A 53 -3.71 -26.12 -3.35
N PRO A 54 -3.42 -27.02 -2.39
CA PRO A 54 -4.39 -27.45 -1.38
C PRO A 54 -5.02 -26.28 -0.60
N ILE A 55 -4.22 -25.30 -0.18
CA ILE A 55 -4.70 -24.19 0.66
C ILE A 55 -5.44 -23.12 -0.15
N GLU A 56 -4.90 -22.67 -1.29
CA GLU A 56 -5.49 -21.57 -2.07
C GLU A 56 -6.69 -22.02 -2.92
N LYS A 57 -6.69 -23.27 -3.41
CA LYS A 57 -7.73 -23.77 -4.33
C LYS A 57 -8.80 -24.63 -3.64
N TYR A 58 -8.41 -25.41 -2.64
CA TYR A 58 -9.30 -26.37 -1.98
C TYR A 58 -9.61 -26.02 -0.52
N ASP A 59 -9.08 -24.89 -0.03
CA ASP A 59 -9.20 -24.42 1.36
C ASP A 59 -8.89 -25.50 2.41
N ASP A 60 -7.85 -26.30 2.17
CA ASP A 60 -7.45 -27.38 3.06
C ASP A 60 -6.88 -26.84 4.38
N ILE A 61 -7.71 -26.91 5.43
CA ILE A 61 -7.38 -26.45 6.79
C ILE A 61 -6.26 -27.28 7.42
N VAL A 62 -6.17 -28.58 7.10
CA VAL A 62 -5.16 -29.48 7.66
C VAL A 62 -3.78 -29.11 7.12
N CYS A 63 -3.67 -28.94 5.80
CA CYS A 63 -2.46 -28.46 5.15
C CYS A 63 -2.06 -27.06 5.65
N ARG A 64 -3.03 -26.15 5.81
CA ARG A 64 -2.81 -24.81 6.35
C ARG A 64 -2.23 -24.86 7.77
N THR A 65 -2.80 -25.69 8.64
CA THR A 65 -2.36 -25.83 10.03
C THR A 65 -0.95 -26.41 10.11
N ALA A 66 -0.67 -27.44 9.30
CA ALA A 66 0.67 -28.04 9.21
C ALA A 66 1.71 -27.02 8.75
N LEU A 67 1.38 -26.18 7.76
CA LEU A 67 2.28 -25.12 7.31
C LEU A 67 2.54 -24.10 8.41
N VAL A 68 1.49 -23.62 9.09
CA VAL A 68 1.59 -22.65 10.19
C VAL A 68 2.49 -23.17 11.30
N GLN A 69 2.27 -24.40 11.76
CA GLN A 69 3.10 -25.03 12.79
C GLN A 69 4.58 -25.14 12.38
N ARG A 70 4.84 -25.42 11.10
CA ARG A 70 6.20 -25.53 10.56
C ARG A 70 6.92 -24.18 10.53
N ILE A 71 6.24 -23.09 10.16
CA ILE A 71 6.85 -21.77 10.01
C ILE A 71 6.87 -20.95 11.32
N GLN A 72 5.99 -21.24 12.27
CA GLN A 72 5.82 -20.49 13.52
C GLN A 72 7.13 -20.23 14.28
N PRO A 73 8.08 -21.19 14.42
CA PRO A 73 9.32 -20.95 15.17
C PRO A 73 10.23 -19.87 14.58
N PHE A 74 10.07 -19.57 13.28
CA PHE A 74 10.90 -18.61 12.55
C PHE A 74 10.20 -17.27 12.33
N LEU A 75 8.95 -17.13 12.78
CA LEU A 75 8.13 -15.94 12.62
C LEU A 75 7.90 -15.28 13.97
N LEU A 76 8.46 -14.10 14.15
CA LEU A 76 8.10 -13.22 15.25
C LEU A 76 7.10 -12.17 14.75
N ARG A 77 5.83 -12.36 15.08
CA ARG A 77 4.78 -11.37 14.87
C ARG A 77 4.28 -10.90 16.21
N ARG A 78 4.30 -9.59 16.43
CA ARG A 78 3.66 -8.95 17.59
C ARG A 78 2.55 -8.05 17.09
N THR A 79 1.38 -8.13 17.70
CA THR A 79 0.28 -7.20 17.38
C THR A 79 0.46 -5.90 18.17
N LYS A 80 -0.04 -4.76 17.66
CA LYS A 80 -0.01 -3.50 18.42
C LYS A 80 -0.74 -3.63 19.77
N THR A 81 -1.77 -4.48 19.83
CA THR A 81 -2.49 -4.83 21.06
C THR A 81 -1.63 -5.56 22.09
N GLU A 82 -0.62 -6.33 21.66
CA GLU A 82 0.31 -7.03 22.57
C GLU A 82 1.43 -6.14 23.10
N VAL A 83 1.81 -5.10 22.36
CA VAL A 83 3.02 -4.31 22.65
C VAL A 83 2.71 -2.90 23.16
N ALA A 84 1.57 -2.35 22.79
CA ALA A 84 1.27 -0.94 22.99
C ALA A 84 -0.12 -0.75 23.61
N ILE A 85 -0.28 -1.24 24.84
CA ILE A 85 -1.52 -1.20 25.65
C ILE A 85 -1.96 0.25 25.92
N GLU A 86 -1.02 1.20 25.89
CA GLU A 86 -1.27 2.63 26.12
C GLU A 86 -1.89 3.35 24.92
N LEU A 87 -1.96 2.73 23.73
CA LEU A 87 -2.62 3.36 22.58
C LEU A 87 -4.13 3.16 22.62
N PRO A 88 -4.92 4.23 22.35
CA PRO A 88 -6.35 4.08 22.19
C PRO A 88 -6.66 3.15 21.00
N PRO A 89 -7.82 2.47 21.03
CA PRO A 89 -8.22 1.58 19.95
C PRO A 89 -8.31 2.34 18.62
N LYS A 90 -7.91 1.68 17.52
CA LYS A 90 -8.06 2.23 16.17
C LYS A 90 -9.54 2.48 15.89
N THR A 91 -9.90 3.73 15.60
CA THR A 91 -11.23 4.08 15.11
C THR A 91 -11.23 4.06 13.58
N GLU A 92 -12.16 3.33 12.98
CA GLU A 92 -12.40 3.33 11.53
C GLU A 92 -13.74 4.00 11.26
N ILE A 93 -13.73 5.07 10.47
CA ILE A 93 -14.93 5.84 10.11
C ILE A 93 -15.11 5.73 8.61
N LEU A 94 -16.16 5.03 8.19
CA LEU A 94 -16.55 4.94 6.79
C LEU A 94 -17.40 6.16 6.43
N GLN A 95 -16.89 7.00 5.54
CA GLN A 95 -17.60 8.18 5.06
C GLN A 95 -17.97 8.01 3.59
N SER A 96 -19.27 7.91 3.33
CA SER A 96 -19.82 7.93 1.97
C SER A 96 -19.84 9.37 1.45
N ILE A 97 -19.30 9.58 0.25
CA ILE A 97 -19.23 10.89 -0.40
C ILE A 97 -19.99 10.79 -1.72
N GLU A 98 -20.99 11.65 -1.90
CA GLU A 98 -21.72 11.73 -3.16
C GLU A 98 -20.90 12.45 -4.22
N LEU A 99 -20.92 11.93 -5.45
CA LEU A 99 -20.32 12.61 -6.59
C LEU A 99 -21.13 13.86 -6.92
N GLY A 100 -20.44 14.99 -7.10
CA GLY A 100 -21.06 16.21 -7.62
C GLY A 100 -21.56 16.02 -9.04
N GLU A 101 -22.54 16.82 -9.46
CA GLU A 101 -23.26 16.69 -10.74
C GLU A 101 -22.31 16.49 -11.93
N ALA A 102 -21.40 17.42 -12.18
CA ALA A 102 -20.48 17.33 -13.32
C ALA A 102 -19.48 16.15 -13.23
N GLN A 103 -19.15 15.67 -12.01
CA GLN A 103 -18.32 14.48 -11.83
C GLN A 103 -19.13 13.20 -12.09
N ARG A 104 -20.41 13.19 -11.71
CA ARG A 104 -21.35 12.10 -11.96
C ARG A 104 -21.63 11.95 -13.46
N ASP A 105 -21.86 13.06 -14.16
CA ASP A 105 -22.10 13.02 -15.62
C ASP A 105 -20.90 12.43 -16.37
N LEU A 106 -19.69 12.80 -15.96
CA LEU A 106 -18.46 12.24 -16.51
C LEU A 106 -18.33 10.74 -16.19
N TYR A 107 -18.67 10.33 -14.96
CA TYR A 107 -18.68 8.93 -14.57
C TYR A 107 -19.65 8.11 -15.41
N GLU A 108 -20.89 8.58 -15.58
CA GLU A 108 -21.91 7.90 -16.38
C GLU A 108 -21.52 7.82 -17.85
N THR A 109 -20.96 8.90 -18.42
CA THR A 109 -20.46 8.91 -19.80
C THR A 109 -19.40 7.82 -20.01
N ILE A 110 -18.45 7.72 -19.08
CA ILE A 110 -17.39 6.71 -19.14
C ILE A 110 -17.96 5.30 -18.93
N HIS A 111 -18.88 5.14 -17.97
CA HIS A 111 -19.53 3.87 -17.68
C HIS A 111 -20.28 3.30 -18.89
N VAL A 112 -21.07 4.13 -19.58
CA VAL A 112 -21.77 3.74 -20.81
C VAL A 112 -20.78 3.37 -21.91
N SER A 113 -19.74 4.20 -22.13
CA SER A 113 -18.72 3.93 -23.16
C SER A 113 -17.96 2.62 -22.91
N ILE A 114 -17.71 2.27 -21.65
CA ILE A 114 -17.07 1.02 -21.25
C ILE A 114 -18.01 -0.15 -21.53
N HIS A 115 -19.27 -0.04 -21.11
CA HIS A 115 -20.25 -1.12 -21.25
C HIS A 115 -20.44 -1.54 -22.72
N ASP A 116 -20.56 -0.57 -23.62
CA ASP A 116 -20.74 -0.85 -25.05
C ASP A 116 -19.50 -1.51 -25.67
N ASN A 117 -18.30 -1.05 -25.30
CA ASN A 117 -17.04 -1.60 -25.82
C ASN A 117 -16.72 -2.99 -25.25
N GLU A 118 -16.96 -3.22 -23.95
CA GLU A 118 -16.70 -4.52 -23.32
C GLU A 118 -17.61 -5.61 -23.89
N GLN A 119 -18.88 -5.32 -24.14
CA GLN A 119 -19.83 -6.27 -24.76
C GLN A 119 -19.35 -6.69 -26.16
N LEU A 120 -18.87 -5.73 -26.96
CA LEU A 120 -18.34 -5.98 -28.30
C LEU A 120 -17.04 -6.77 -28.28
N GLU A 121 -16.09 -6.41 -27.43
CA GLU A 121 -14.79 -7.11 -27.35
C GLU A 121 -14.92 -8.52 -26.79
N ILE A 122 -15.76 -8.74 -25.77
CA ILE A 122 -15.99 -10.08 -25.21
C ILE A 122 -16.63 -10.99 -26.26
N ALA A 123 -17.58 -10.47 -27.04
CA ALA A 123 -18.23 -11.22 -28.12
C ALA A 123 -17.25 -11.57 -29.27
N THR A 124 -16.24 -10.72 -29.51
CA THR A 124 -15.33 -10.86 -30.66
C THR A 124 -14.07 -11.66 -30.33
N GLU A 125 -13.44 -11.41 -29.18
CA GLU A 125 -12.11 -11.93 -28.85
C GLU A 125 -12.08 -12.90 -27.66
N GLY A 126 -13.17 -12.99 -26.91
CA GLY A 126 -13.30 -13.80 -25.71
C GLY A 126 -12.64 -13.19 -24.47
N LEU A 127 -13.13 -13.60 -23.29
CA LEU A 127 -12.81 -13.00 -21.99
C LEU A 127 -11.31 -12.97 -21.63
N ALA A 128 -10.53 -13.94 -22.11
CA ALA A 128 -9.11 -14.03 -21.78
C ALA A 128 -8.28 -12.94 -22.47
N ARG A 129 -8.69 -12.48 -23.66
CA ARG A 129 -8.02 -11.42 -24.42
C ARG A 129 -8.50 -10.02 -24.02
N SER A 130 -9.78 -9.87 -23.69
CA SER A 130 -10.36 -8.58 -23.24
C SER A 130 -10.00 -8.19 -21.79
N ARG A 131 -9.30 -9.06 -21.04
CA ARG A 131 -8.93 -8.79 -19.64
C ARG A 131 -8.18 -7.46 -19.45
N LEU A 132 -7.28 -7.11 -20.37
CA LEU A 132 -6.52 -5.85 -20.27
C LEU A 132 -7.43 -4.63 -20.47
N THR A 133 -8.35 -4.68 -21.44
CA THR A 133 -9.32 -3.61 -21.68
C THR A 133 -10.25 -3.42 -20.49
N ILE A 134 -10.77 -4.52 -19.92
CA ILE A 134 -11.63 -4.47 -18.73
C ILE A 134 -10.89 -3.86 -17.54
N LEU A 135 -9.60 -4.21 -17.35
CA LEU A 135 -8.80 -3.62 -16.27
C LEU A 135 -8.55 -2.12 -16.48
N ASP A 136 -8.32 -1.68 -17.72
CA ASP A 136 -8.18 -0.26 -18.06
C ASP A 136 -9.50 0.51 -17.85
N ALA A 137 -10.63 -0.08 -18.24
CA ALA A 137 -11.97 0.44 -17.99
C ALA A 137 -12.25 0.62 -16.50
N LEU A 138 -12.02 -0.41 -15.68
CA LEU A 138 -12.16 -0.34 -14.22
C LEU A 138 -11.23 0.71 -13.59
N LEU A 139 -10.02 0.85 -14.14
CA LEU A 139 -9.05 1.86 -13.70
C LEU A 139 -9.54 3.28 -14.01
N LYS A 140 -10.10 3.52 -15.19
CA LYS A 140 -10.71 4.81 -15.59
C LYS A 140 -11.88 5.18 -14.68
N LEU A 141 -12.78 4.25 -14.38
CA LEU A 141 -13.89 4.48 -13.43
C LEU A 141 -13.36 4.83 -12.03
N ARG A 142 -12.33 4.11 -11.56
CA ARG A 142 -11.68 4.41 -10.28
C ARG A 142 -11.05 5.79 -10.28
N GLN A 143 -10.39 6.19 -11.37
CA GLN A 143 -9.79 7.52 -11.52
C GLN A 143 -10.83 8.63 -11.42
N VAL A 144 -11.96 8.52 -12.13
CA VAL A 144 -13.07 9.50 -12.05
C VAL A 144 -13.56 9.66 -10.63
N CYS A 145 -13.77 8.55 -9.91
CA CYS A 145 -14.22 8.56 -8.51
C CYS A 145 -13.19 9.14 -7.53
N CYS A 146 -11.90 9.19 -7.89
CA CYS A 146 -10.86 9.80 -7.08
C CYS A 146 -10.71 11.28 -7.40
N ASP A 147 -10.42 11.61 -8.66
CA ASP A 147 -10.37 12.97 -9.17
C ASP A 147 -10.48 12.95 -10.71
N PRO A 148 -11.43 13.70 -11.31
CA PRO A 148 -11.59 13.80 -12.77
C PRO A 148 -10.33 14.20 -13.54
N ARG A 149 -9.37 14.86 -12.90
CA ARG A 149 -8.11 15.29 -13.52
C ARG A 149 -7.15 14.12 -13.76
N LEU A 150 -7.32 13.00 -13.06
CA LEU A 150 -6.47 11.80 -13.21
C LEU A 150 -6.64 11.12 -14.57
N LEU A 151 -7.75 11.36 -15.26
CA LEU A 151 -7.96 10.86 -16.63
C LEU A 151 -7.00 11.48 -17.64
N ARG A 152 -6.39 12.65 -17.34
CA ARG A 152 -5.47 13.35 -18.26
C ARG A 152 -4.08 12.72 -18.35
N GLY A 153 -3.81 11.62 -17.65
CA GLY A 153 -2.50 10.99 -17.59
C GLY A 153 -2.14 10.05 -18.75
N ASN A 154 -3.10 9.66 -19.58
CA ASN A 154 -2.90 8.58 -20.57
C ASN A 154 -3.21 9.06 -22.00
N GLY A 155 -2.34 9.89 -22.57
CA GLY A 155 -2.05 9.98 -24.01
C GLY A 155 -3.12 10.50 -24.99
N GLU A 156 -4.41 10.52 -24.66
CA GLU A 156 -5.44 10.90 -25.62
C GLU A 156 -6.40 11.95 -25.03
N ILE A 157 -6.73 12.94 -25.86
CA ILE A 157 -7.51 14.16 -25.60
C ILE A 157 -6.66 15.37 -25.16
N SER A 158 -5.88 15.87 -26.11
CA SER A 158 -5.45 17.26 -26.18
C SER A 158 -6.61 18.15 -26.67
N ALA A 159 -7.39 18.72 -25.75
CA ALA A 159 -8.04 20.01 -25.95
C ALA A 159 -8.55 20.56 -24.60
N GLY A 160 -8.11 21.77 -24.23
CA GLY A 160 -8.82 22.60 -23.26
C GLY A 160 -8.38 22.46 -21.79
N ARG A 161 -7.59 23.44 -21.36
CA ARG A 161 -7.16 23.72 -19.97
C ARG A 161 -8.31 24.28 -19.09
N SER A 162 -9.59 23.97 -19.37
CA SER A 162 -10.69 24.83 -18.86
C SER A 162 -11.80 24.19 -18.02
N LEU A 163 -12.09 22.88 -18.06
CA LEU A 163 -13.36 22.38 -17.48
C LEU A 163 -13.26 20.96 -16.88
N SER A 164 -12.18 20.65 -16.12
CA SER A 164 -12.25 19.42 -15.31
C SER A 164 -13.17 19.67 -14.11
N PRO A 165 -14.24 18.87 -13.93
CA PRO A 165 -15.14 19.04 -12.79
C PRO A 165 -14.39 18.90 -11.47
N SER A 166 -14.88 19.58 -10.43
CA SER A 166 -14.31 19.52 -9.09
C SER A 166 -14.45 18.10 -8.52
N SER A 167 -13.43 17.62 -7.80
CA SER A 167 -13.49 16.34 -7.10
C SER A 167 -14.31 16.49 -5.81
N ALA A 168 -15.39 15.71 -5.68
CA ALA A 168 -16.20 15.69 -4.47
C ALA A 168 -15.38 15.27 -3.24
N LYS A 169 -14.45 14.31 -3.40
CA LYS A 169 -13.56 13.88 -2.31
C LYS A 169 -12.61 14.98 -1.88
N LEU A 170 -12.07 15.75 -2.83
CA LEU A 170 -11.19 16.89 -2.52
C LEU A 170 -11.97 17.98 -1.79
N ALA A 171 -13.21 18.28 -2.21
CA ALA A 171 -14.06 19.25 -1.54
C ALA A 171 -14.33 18.86 -0.08
N VAL A 172 -14.69 17.61 0.18
CA VAL A 172 -14.90 17.09 1.55
C VAL A 172 -13.59 17.09 2.35
N LEU A 173 -12.47 16.69 1.76
CA LEU A 173 -11.19 16.75 2.44
C LEU A 173 -10.82 18.18 2.83
N ALA A 174 -11.09 19.16 1.97
CA ALA A 174 -10.81 20.56 2.24
C ALA A 174 -11.61 21.13 3.41
N THR A 175 -12.84 20.63 3.67
CA THR A 175 -13.62 21.03 4.85
C THR A 175 -13.11 20.39 6.13
N MET A 176 -12.55 19.17 6.05
CA MET A 176 -12.02 18.43 7.19
C MET A 176 -10.59 18.81 7.57
N LEU A 177 -9.78 19.21 6.58
CA LEU A 177 -8.36 19.46 6.75
C LEU A 177 -8.04 20.47 7.88
N PRO A 178 -8.76 21.60 8.03
CA PRO A 178 -8.48 22.55 9.11
C PRO A 178 -8.66 21.91 10.50
N GLN A 179 -9.69 21.09 10.69
CA GLN A 179 -9.96 20.40 11.96
C GLN A 179 -8.90 19.33 12.25
N LEU A 180 -8.50 18.57 11.23
CA LEU A 180 -7.45 17.56 11.35
C LEU A 180 -6.08 18.18 11.66
N VAL A 181 -5.74 19.29 11.01
CA VAL A 181 -4.50 20.02 11.27
C VAL A 181 -4.52 20.64 12.67
N ALA A 182 -5.65 21.21 13.11
CA ALA A 182 -5.81 21.72 14.46
C ALA A 182 -5.67 20.61 15.53
N ALA A 183 -6.29 19.46 15.31
CA ALA A 183 -6.18 18.31 16.21
C ALA A 183 -4.74 17.74 16.25
N TRP A 184 -4.09 17.66 15.09
CA TRP A 184 -2.71 17.16 14.99
C TRP A 184 -1.72 18.11 15.66
N THR A 185 -1.86 19.42 15.46
CA THR A 185 -1.02 20.43 16.12
C THR A 185 -1.27 20.53 17.63
N ALA A 186 -2.53 20.37 18.08
CA ALA A 186 -2.86 20.31 19.50
C ALA A 186 -2.28 19.06 20.19
N GLY A 187 -2.33 17.89 19.52
CA GLY A 187 -1.68 16.66 20.01
C GLY A 187 -0.15 16.72 19.97
N ALA A 188 0.42 17.51 19.05
CA ALA A 188 1.86 17.76 18.95
C ALA A 188 2.39 18.79 19.98
N GLY A 189 1.54 19.40 20.81
CA GLY A 189 1.97 20.28 21.91
C GLY A 189 2.93 19.59 22.91
N LEU A 190 2.91 18.25 22.98
CA LEU A 190 3.88 17.44 23.73
C LEU A 190 5.25 17.32 23.04
N LEU A 191 5.32 17.49 21.71
CA LEU A 191 6.56 17.47 20.91
C LEU A 191 7.21 18.85 20.75
N THR A 192 6.47 19.94 20.97
CA THR A 192 7.04 21.32 20.95
C THR A 192 8.03 21.55 22.10
N ILE A 193 7.94 20.76 23.18
CA ILE A 193 8.92 20.75 24.28
C ILE A 193 10.29 20.25 23.77
N CYS A 194 10.31 19.27 22.85
CA CYS A 194 11.55 18.77 22.26
C CYS A 194 12.19 19.76 21.28
N HIS A 195 11.39 20.58 20.59
CA HIS A 195 11.93 21.57 19.65
C HIS A 195 12.56 22.78 20.34
N HIS A 196 12.02 23.21 21.49
CA HIS A 196 12.64 24.25 22.32
C HIS A 196 13.91 23.76 23.03
N ALA A 197 13.94 22.51 23.52
CA ALA A 197 15.14 21.95 24.15
C ALA A 197 16.32 21.71 23.19
N CYS A 198 16.06 21.64 21.88
CA CYS A 198 17.10 21.53 20.85
C CYS A 198 17.56 22.90 20.33
N ALA A 199 16.68 23.92 20.36
CA ALA A 199 17.01 25.29 19.97
C ALA A 199 17.87 26.03 21.02
N ASP A 200 17.72 25.71 22.31
CA ASP A 200 18.50 26.34 23.40
C ASP A 200 19.98 25.90 23.46
N ARG A 201 20.39 24.92 22.64
CA ARG A 201 21.78 24.40 22.65
C ARG A 201 22.69 25.02 21.57
N THR A 202 22.21 26.00 20.80
CA THR A 202 22.99 26.69 19.76
C THR A 202 23.37 28.14 20.10
N GLN A 203 23.11 28.61 21.33
CA GLN A 203 23.55 29.93 21.81
C GLN A 203 24.27 29.86 23.17
N THR A 204 25.49 29.33 23.17
CA THR A 204 26.58 29.75 24.08
C THR A 204 27.84 29.79 23.20
N GLY A 205 28.23 30.94 22.68
CA GLY A 205 29.14 31.87 23.35
C GLY A 205 30.47 31.92 22.57
N PRO A 206 31.09 33.10 22.37
CA PRO A 206 32.12 33.32 21.36
C PRO A 206 33.50 32.75 21.72
N ALA A 207 34.27 32.50 20.68
CA ALA A 207 35.67 32.10 20.69
C ALA A 207 36.56 33.02 21.56
N HIS A 208 37.46 32.42 22.33
CA HIS A 208 38.72 33.04 22.73
C HIS A 208 39.90 32.12 22.35
N PRO A 209 41.06 32.68 21.95
CA PRO A 209 42.01 32.02 21.09
C PRO A 209 43.05 31.18 21.85
N ALA A 210 43.63 30.24 21.11
CA ALA A 210 44.73 29.38 21.52
C ALA A 210 45.98 30.18 21.92
N VAL A 211 46.56 29.78 23.04
CA VAL A 211 47.90 30.14 23.49
C VAL A 211 48.90 29.17 22.86
N HIS A 212 49.90 29.69 22.14
CA HIS A 212 51.22 29.06 22.01
C HIS A 212 52.31 30.08 21.69
N ALA A 213 53.48 29.84 22.31
CA ALA A 213 54.83 30.36 22.06
C ALA A 213 55.36 31.39 23.08
N GLY A 214 56.38 30.96 23.83
CA GLY A 214 57.17 31.72 24.81
C GLY A 214 57.65 30.82 25.94
#